data_AF-A0A1C4R2L9-F1
#
_entry.id   AF-A0A1C4R2L9-F1
#
_cell.length_a   1.000
_cell.length_b   1.000
_cell.length_c   1.000
_cell.angle_alpha   90.00
_cell.angle_beta   90.00
_cell.angle_gamma   90.00
#
_symmetry.space_group_name_H-M   'P 1'
#
loop_
_entity.id
_entity.type
_entity.pdbx_description
1 polymer ?
#
loop_
_entity_poly.entity_id
_entity_poly.type
_entity_poly.pdbx_seq_one_letter_code
_entity_poly.pdbx_strand_id
1 'polypeptide(L)'
;MSAGARTRVGCAVDTDGRITFGLPPGTDRLLVRLRPPKGEPERVAHVLDAETGDDGARRAVLGPDPVLEEGRWDVYALRGPDGGRERVRPAARDLRALVGGHLRDRAAPL
;
A
#
# COMPACT_ATOMS: atom_id res chain seq x y z
N MET A 1 -0.25 -25.44 -7.68
CA MET A 1 -0.32 -24.10 -8.33
C MET A 1 -1.52 -23.38 -7.74
N SER A 2 -1.36 -22.65 -6.63
CA SER A 2 -2.47 -21.87 -6.05
C SER A 2 -2.36 -20.43 -6.52
N ALA A 3 -3.28 -20.04 -7.41
CA ALA A 3 -3.55 -18.65 -7.70
C ALA A 3 -4.11 -18.00 -6.42
N GLY A 4 -3.21 -17.53 -5.55
CA GLY A 4 -3.61 -16.87 -4.30
C GLY A 4 -4.48 -15.66 -4.62
N ALA A 5 -5.73 -15.71 -4.19
CA ALA A 5 -6.63 -14.57 -4.20
C ALA A 5 -5.95 -13.45 -3.40
N ARG A 6 -5.34 -12.50 -4.10
CA ARG A 6 -4.63 -11.40 -3.44
C ARG A 6 -5.64 -10.44 -2.87
N THR A 7 -5.62 -10.29 -1.55
CA THR A 7 -6.44 -9.33 -0.81
C THR A 7 -6.26 -7.94 -1.42
N ARG A 8 -7.37 -7.33 -1.84
CA ARG A 8 -7.39 -5.96 -2.36
C ARG A 8 -7.55 -5.01 -1.18
N VAL A 9 -6.71 -4.00 -1.13
CA VAL A 9 -6.75 -2.95 -0.11
C VAL A 9 -7.15 -1.63 -0.74
N GLY A 10 -8.02 -0.88 -0.05
CA GLY A 10 -8.36 0.49 -0.46
C GLY A 10 -7.10 1.36 -0.39
N CYS A 11 -6.95 2.30 -1.32
CA CYS A 11 -5.84 3.25 -1.31
C CYS A 11 -6.34 4.61 -1.81
N ALA A 12 -6.06 5.66 -1.04
CA ALA A 12 -6.45 7.03 -1.34
C ALA A 12 -5.30 7.99 -1.06
N VAL A 13 -5.25 9.11 -1.78
CA VAL A 13 -4.34 10.22 -1.53
C VAL A 13 -5.16 11.42 -1.13
N ASP A 14 -4.77 12.09 -0.06
CA ASP A 14 -5.35 13.38 0.31
C ASP A 14 -4.65 14.55 -0.38
N THR A 15 -5.17 15.76 -0.16
CA THR A 15 -4.62 16.99 -0.73
C THR A 15 -3.24 17.35 -0.21
N ASP A 16 -2.83 16.80 0.94
CA ASP A 16 -1.51 17.01 1.55
C ASP A 16 -0.47 16.02 1.00
N GLY A 17 -0.87 15.13 0.09
CA GLY A 17 0.00 14.12 -0.49
C GLY A 17 0.20 12.88 0.39
N ARG A 18 -0.60 12.69 1.44
CA ARG A 18 -0.54 11.48 2.27
C ARG A 18 -1.24 10.34 1.57
N ILE A 19 -0.64 9.15 1.61
CA ILE A 19 -1.26 7.94 1.06
C ILE A 19 -1.85 7.13 2.20
N THR A 20 -3.17 6.97 2.20
CA THR A 20 -3.89 6.10 3.15
C THR A 20 -4.19 4.76 2.52
N PHE A 21 -3.88 3.68 3.23
CA PHE A 21 -4.17 2.30 2.85
C PHE A 21 -5.20 1.71 3.82
N GLY A 22 -6.34 1.24 3.31
CA GLY A 22 -7.31 0.49 4.12
C GLY A 22 -6.80 -0.93 4.35
N LEU A 23 -6.74 -1.37 5.60
CA LEU A 23 -6.11 -2.64 5.98
C LEU A 23 -7.14 -3.74 6.23
N PRO A 24 -6.83 -5.00 5.88
CA PRO A 24 -7.62 -6.14 6.32
C PRO A 24 -7.56 -6.28 7.85
N PRO A 25 -8.62 -6.80 8.49
CA PRO A 25 -8.61 -7.11 9.91
C PRO A 25 -7.41 -7.97 10.32
N GLY A 26 -6.87 -7.74 11.52
CA GLY A 26 -5.70 -8.45 12.03
C GLY A 26 -4.37 -8.09 11.35
N THR A 27 -4.35 -7.03 10.52
CA THR A 27 -3.11 -6.43 10.03
C THR A 27 -2.64 -5.38 11.02
N ASP A 28 -1.39 -5.49 11.46
CA ASP A 28 -0.80 -4.58 12.44
C ASP A 28 0.14 -3.58 11.80
N ARG A 29 0.76 -3.96 10.69
CA ARG A 29 1.68 -3.11 9.94
C ARG A 29 1.53 -3.33 8.44
N LEU A 30 1.87 -2.30 7.69
CA LEU A 30 1.96 -2.34 6.25
C LEU A 30 3.41 -2.11 5.83
N LEU A 31 3.92 -2.96 4.93
CA LEU A 31 5.20 -2.76 4.28
C LEU A 31 4.98 -2.29 2.84
N VAL A 32 5.53 -1.12 2.52
CA VAL A 32 5.55 -0.54 1.17
C VAL A 32 7.00 -0.57 0.69
N ARG A 33 7.31 -1.36 -0.33
CA ARG A 33 8.69 -1.52 -0.83
C ARG A 33 8.84 -1.22 -2.30
N LEU A 34 9.95 -0.61 -2.69
CA LEU A 34 10.30 -0.44 -4.08
C LEU A 34 10.68 -1.82 -4.63
N ARG A 35 10.06 -2.25 -5.73
CA ARG A 35 10.41 -3.52 -6.35
C ARG A 35 11.82 -3.40 -6.91
N PRO A 36 12.78 -4.22 -6.43
CA PRO A 36 14.12 -4.19 -6.97
C PRO A 36 14.11 -4.73 -8.41
N PRO A 37 15.07 -4.29 -9.24
CA PRO A 37 15.39 -4.97 -10.48
C PRO A 37 15.67 -6.46 -10.23
N LYS A 38 15.49 -7.28 -11.27
CA LYS A 38 15.70 -8.74 -11.14
C LYS A 38 17.14 -9.02 -10.69
N GLY A 39 17.29 -9.71 -9.57
CA GLY A 39 18.59 -10.11 -9.02
C GLY A 39 19.21 -9.12 -8.03
N GLU A 40 18.59 -7.96 -7.83
CA GLU A 40 19.06 -6.95 -6.87
C GLU A 40 18.40 -7.12 -5.49
N PRO A 41 19.11 -6.78 -4.39
CA PRO A 41 18.54 -6.77 -3.06
C PRO A 41 17.50 -5.66 -2.87
N GLU A 42 16.64 -5.81 -1.87
CA GLU A 42 15.69 -4.78 -1.43
C GLU A 42 16.48 -3.61 -0.80
N ARG A 43 16.28 -2.39 -1.31
CA ARG A 43 17.00 -1.19 -0.86
C ARG A 43 16.12 -0.13 -0.21
N VAL A 44 14.85 -0.03 -0.64
CA VAL A 44 13.92 1.01 -0.16
C VAL A 44 12.61 0.37 0.29
N ALA A 45 12.29 0.58 1.57
CA ALA A 45 11.12 0.03 2.23
C ALA A 45 10.62 0.97 3.34
N HIS A 46 9.31 1.11 3.43
CA HIS A 46 8.62 1.85 4.49
C HIS A 46 7.71 0.88 5.24
N VAL A 47 7.89 0.82 6.56
CA VAL A 47 6.99 0.08 7.46
C VAL A 47 6.10 1.10 8.15
N LEU A 48 4.79 0.91 8.01
CA LEU A 48 3.76 1.80 8.53
C LEU A 48 2.96 1.05 9.59
N ASP A 49 2.78 1.65 10.74
CA ASP A 49 1.92 1.08 11.77
C ASP A 49 0.45 1.25 11.40
N ALA A 50 -0.35 0.23 11.71
CA ALA A 50 -1.79 0.29 11.52
C ALA A 50 -2.44 1.06 12.66
N GLU A 51 -3.17 2.10 12.28
CA GLU A 51 -4.01 2.90 13.15
C GLU A 51 -5.49 2.57 12.92
N THR A 52 -6.32 2.91 13.89
CA THR A 52 -7.78 2.83 13.76
C THR A 52 -8.29 4.21 13.38
N GLY A 53 -8.95 4.32 12.24
CA GLY A 53 -9.61 5.55 11.80
C GLY A 53 -10.86 5.87 12.61
N ASP A 54 -11.40 7.07 12.42
CA ASP A 54 -12.60 7.55 13.12
C ASP A 54 -13.86 6.72 12.82
N ASP A 55 -13.87 6.05 11.67
CA ASP A 55 -14.90 5.09 11.24
C ASP A 55 -14.71 3.68 11.84
N GLY A 56 -13.69 3.49 12.68
CA GLY A 56 -13.31 2.20 13.26
C GLY A 56 -12.56 1.28 12.28
N ALA A 57 -12.33 1.71 11.04
CA ALA A 57 -11.59 0.93 10.06
C ALA A 57 -10.08 0.99 10.34
N ARG A 58 -9.38 -0.13 10.11
CA ARG A 58 -7.92 -0.17 10.22
C ARG A 58 -7.29 0.44 8.98
N ARG A 59 -6.34 1.35 9.16
CA ARG A 59 -5.62 2.01 8.07
C ARG A 59 -4.13 2.18 8.39
N ALA A 60 -3.31 2.33 7.37
CA ALA A 60 -1.92 2.76 7.50
C ALA A 60 -1.71 3.99 6.62
N VAL A 61 -0.96 4.96 7.13
CA VAL A 61 -0.74 6.25 6.46
C VAL A 61 0.74 6.41 6.15
N LEU A 62 1.06 6.60 4.87
CA LEU A 62 2.35 7.11 4.44
C LEU A 62 2.26 8.63 4.39
N GLY A 63 3.08 9.30 5.20
CA GLY A 63 3.19 10.76 5.19
C GLY A 63 3.75 11.29 3.85
N PRO A 64 3.74 12.62 3.64
CA PRO A 64 4.23 13.24 2.41
C PRO A 64 5.77 13.19 2.29
N ASP A 65 6.45 12.96 3.40
CA ASP A 65 7.90 12.93 3.53
C ASP A 65 8.26 11.60 4.23
N PRO A 66 8.18 10.49 3.49
CA PRO A 66 9.08 10.26 2.38
C PRO A 66 8.41 10.32 1.01
N VAL A 67 9.06 11.04 0.09
CA VAL A 67 8.71 10.99 -1.33
C VAL A 67 9.04 9.60 -1.87
N LEU A 68 8.01 8.84 -2.25
CA LEU A 68 8.22 7.57 -2.96
C LEU A 68 8.94 7.85 -4.27
N GLU A 69 10.17 7.36 -4.39
CA GLU A 69 10.92 7.38 -5.65
C GLU A 69 10.10 6.79 -6.81
N GLU A 70 10.35 7.27 -8.03
CA GLU A 70 9.67 6.71 -9.20
C GLU A 70 10.00 5.22 -9.36
N GLY A 71 8.95 4.39 -9.45
CA GLY A 71 9.13 2.97 -9.73
C GLY A 71 7.89 2.15 -9.48
N ARG A 72 8.07 0.83 -9.47
CA ARG A 72 6.99 -0.12 -9.13
C ARG A 72 7.11 -0.49 -7.67
N TRP A 73 6.15 -0.09 -6.86
CA TRP A 73 6.13 -0.49 -5.45
C TRP A 73 5.21 -1.70 -5.24
N ASP A 74 5.61 -2.56 -4.30
CA ASP A 74 4.82 -3.68 -3.81
C ASP A 74 4.39 -3.42 -2.37
N VAL A 75 3.15 -3.77 -2.05
CA VAL A 75 2.55 -3.57 -0.72
C VAL A 75 2.29 -4.92 -0.06
N TYR A 76 2.63 -5.05 1.22
CA TYR A 76 2.46 -6.25 2.02
C TYR A 76 1.78 -5.93 3.35
N ALA A 77 0.80 -6.74 3.73
CA ALA A 77 0.24 -6.76 5.07
C ALA A 77 1.13 -7.64 5.98
N LEU A 78 1.44 -7.13 7.16
CA LEU A 78 2.18 -7.83 8.21
C LEU A 78 1.22 -8.08 9.38
N ARG A 79 1.04 -9.35 9.76
CA ARG A 79 0.19 -9.76 10.88
C ARG A 79 1.07 -10.12 12.07
N GLY A 80 1.03 -9.37 13.17
CA GLY A 80 1.84 -9.64 14.35
C GLY A 80 3.36 -9.46 14.18
N PRO A 81 4.14 -9.75 15.25
CA PRO A 81 5.60 -9.67 15.23
C PRO A 81 6.26 -10.78 14.40
N ASP A 82 5.67 -11.98 14.37
CA ASP A 82 6.21 -13.18 13.70
C ASP A 82 5.46 -13.59 12.43
N GLY A 83 4.37 -12.91 12.07
CA GLY A 83 3.55 -13.34 10.94
C GLY A 83 4.18 -13.02 9.59
N GLY A 84 3.92 -13.92 8.63
CA GLY A 84 4.43 -13.82 7.28
C GLY A 84 3.91 -12.59 6.51
N ARG A 85 4.69 -12.16 5.50
CA ARG A 85 4.33 -11.07 4.60
C ARG A 85 3.23 -11.52 3.62
N GLU A 86 2.03 -11.00 3.73
CA GLU A 86 0.98 -11.23 2.73
C GLU A 86 0.97 -10.12 1.68
N ARG A 87 1.17 -10.46 0.41
CA ARG A 87 1.17 -9.46 -0.66
C ARG A 87 -0.27 -9.01 -0.97
N VAL A 88 -0.54 -7.73 -0.74
CA VAL A 88 -1.83 -7.11 -1.06
C VAL A 88 -1.75 -6.35 -2.38
N ARG A 89 -2.90 -6.14 -3.03
CA ARG A 89 -3.00 -5.27 -4.20
C ARG A 89 -3.73 -3.98 -3.82
N PRO A 90 -3.06 -2.82 -3.82
CA PRO A 90 -3.78 -1.58 -3.71
C PRO A 90 -4.78 -1.47 -4.87
N ALA A 91 -5.98 -0.99 -4.56
CA ALA A 91 -7.04 -0.84 -5.55
C ALA A 91 -6.64 0.13 -6.67
N ALA A 92 -5.81 1.13 -6.35
CA ALA A 92 -5.09 1.95 -7.31
C ALA A 92 -4.02 1.09 -8.02
N ARG A 93 -4.26 0.78 -9.30
CA ARG A 93 -3.33 -0.02 -10.14
C ARG A 93 -2.02 0.71 -10.45
N ASP A 94 -1.94 2.01 -10.19
CA ASP A 94 -0.76 2.82 -10.48
C ASP A 94 -0.55 3.86 -9.38
N LEU A 95 0.52 3.70 -8.60
CA LEU A 95 0.95 4.70 -7.61
C LEU A 95 1.47 5.99 -8.28
N ARG A 96 1.72 5.99 -9.60
CA ARG A 96 1.99 7.22 -10.36
C ARG A 96 0.77 8.15 -10.44
N ALA A 97 -0.44 7.61 -10.30
CA ALA A 97 -1.65 8.44 -10.17
C ALA A 97 -1.71 9.18 -8.81
N LEU A 98 -0.87 8.78 -7.86
CA LEU A 98 -0.79 9.37 -6.52
C LEU A 98 0.28 10.49 -6.45
N VAL A 99 1.17 10.56 -7.44
CA VAL A 99 2.09 11.68 -7.62
C VAL A 99 1.32 12.81 -8.32
N GLY A 100 0.87 13.79 -7.53
CA GLY A 100 0.16 14.99 -8.02
C GLY A 100 -1.33 15.08 -7.66
N GLY A 101 -1.84 14.27 -6.71
CA GLY A 101 -3.21 14.44 -6.18
C GLY A 101 -4.36 14.13 -7.16
N HIS A 102 -4.07 13.62 -8.36
CA HIS A 102 -5.09 13.30 -9.34
C HIS A 102 -5.36 11.79 -9.37
N LEU A 103 -6.23 11.36 -8.45
CA LEU A 103 -6.98 10.13 -8.63
C LEU A 103 -7.82 10.29 -9.90
N ARG A 104 -7.28 9.90 -11.06
CA ARG A 104 -8.07 9.85 -12.29
C ARG A 104 -9.20 8.86 -12.04
N ASP A 105 -10.42 9.38 -11.99
CA ASP A 105 -11.66 8.61 -12.03
C ASP A 105 -11.60 7.66 -13.22
N ARG A 106 -11.19 6.42 -12.96
CA ARG A 106 -11.31 5.34 -13.93
C ARG A 106 -12.56 4.58 -13.53
N ALA A 107 -13.65 4.91 -14.20
CA ALA A 107 -14.78 4.00 -14.29
C ALA A 107 -14.24 2.62 -14.70
N ALA A 108 -14.50 1.61 -13.88
CA ALA A 108 -14.30 0.22 -14.29
C ALA A 108 -15.22 -0.05 -15.49
N PRO A 109 -14.76 -0.74 -16.55
CA PRO A 109 -15.68 -1.21 -17.56
C PRO A 109 -16.65 -2.21 -16.91
N LEU A 110 -17.94 -2.01 -17.15
CA LEU A 110 -18.99 -3.00 -16.88
C LEU A 110 -18.75 -4.28 -17.68
#